data_AF-A0A8T3Z152-F1
#
_entry.id   AF-A0A8T3Z152-F1
#
_cell.length_a   1.000
_cell.length_b   1.000
_cell.length_c   1.000
_cell.angle_alpha   90.00
_cell.angle_beta   90.00
_cell.angle_gamma   90.00
#
_symmetry.space_group_name_H-M   'P 1'
#
loop_
_entity.id
_entity.type
_entity.pdbx_description
1 polymer ?
#
loop_
_entity_poly.entity_id
_entity_poly.type
_entity_poly.pdbx_seq_one_letter_code
_entity_poly.pdbx_strand_id
1 'polypeptide(L)'
;MKLRTGVIIGLLVLVAVAGSAFFLLANQNSTGIIIKTNGTEVSVQSSSWFPVPKAMLGEMRTKALADVQDADSSLGSIQMDMQSIASKYNFTVQVTVNSQFGENQLPLPATVRGTSMVPTLQDGQ
;
A
#
# COMPACT_ATOMS: atom_id res chain seq x y z
N MET A 1 24.25 9.40 -50.37
CA MET A 1 24.63 8.90 -49.02
C MET A 1 23.89 9.62 -47.91
N LYS A 2 23.86 10.96 -47.88
CA LYS A 2 23.20 11.77 -46.82
C LYS A 2 21.71 11.48 -46.59
N LEU A 3 20.92 11.21 -47.65
CA LEU A 3 19.49 10.90 -47.54
C LEU A 3 19.22 9.58 -46.80
N ARG A 4 20.01 8.55 -47.09
CA ARG A 4 19.89 7.23 -46.43
C ARG A 4 20.24 7.34 -44.95
N THR A 5 21.28 8.12 -44.61
CA THR A 5 21.67 8.38 -43.22
C THR A 5 20.61 9.17 -42.45
N GLY A 6 19.99 10.18 -43.06
CA GLY A 6 18.91 10.96 -42.44
C GLY A 6 17.65 10.11 -42.16
N VAL A 7 17.28 9.21 -43.07
CA VAL A 7 16.16 8.28 -42.87
C VAL A 7 16.44 7.30 -41.73
N ILE A 8 17.66 6.77 -41.64
CA ILE A 8 18.05 5.84 -40.56
C ILE A 8 18.03 6.54 -39.20
N ILE A 9 18.55 7.77 -39.11
CA ILE A 9 18.54 8.55 -37.87
C ILE A 9 17.09 8.89 -37.47
N GLY A 10 16.25 9.31 -38.42
CA GLY A 10 14.84 9.58 -38.18
C GLY A 10 14.10 8.35 -37.65
N LEU A 11 14.36 7.17 -38.22
CA LEU A 11 13.77 5.91 -37.77
C LEU A 11 14.21 5.54 -36.34
N LEU A 12 15.50 5.70 -36.02
CA LEU A 12 16.04 5.44 -34.68
C LEU A 12 15.40 6.36 -33.62
N VAL A 13 15.23 7.64 -33.92
CA VAL A 13 14.55 8.59 -33.03
C VAL A 13 13.09 8.18 -32.82
N LEU A 14 12.40 7.77 -33.88
CA LEU A 14 11.00 7.37 -33.80
C LEU A 14 10.81 6.10 -32.96
N VAL A 15 11.72 5.13 -33.08
CA VAL A 15 11.75 3.93 -32.22
C VAL A 15 12.05 4.28 -30.76
N ALA A 16 12.97 5.20 -30.49
CA ALA A 16 13.28 5.64 -29.13
C ALA A 16 12.11 6.38 -28.46
N VAL A 17 11.39 7.22 -29.20
CA VAL A 17 10.21 7.94 -28.69
C VAL A 17 9.02 6.98 -28.48
N ALA A 18 8.78 6.05 -29.40
CA ALA A 18 7.72 5.05 -29.23
C ALA A 18 8.02 4.08 -28.07
N GLY A 19 9.26 3.64 -27.93
CA GLY A 19 9.69 2.76 -26.83
C GLY A 19 9.60 3.42 -25.46
N SER A 20 10.00 4.69 -25.35
CA SER A 20 9.89 5.45 -24.10
C SER A 20 8.44 5.75 -23.70
N ALA A 21 7.57 6.10 -24.66
CA ALA A 21 6.14 6.29 -24.38
C ALA A 21 5.47 4.99 -23.89
N PHE A 22 5.81 3.84 -24.49
CA PHE A 22 5.30 2.54 -24.06
C PHE A 22 5.77 2.16 -22.65
N PHE A 23 7.05 2.43 -22.33
CA PHE A 23 7.58 2.19 -20.99
C PHE A 23 6.91 3.06 -19.91
N LEU A 24 6.61 4.32 -20.22
CA LEU A 24 5.87 5.22 -19.32
C LEU A 24 4.42 4.76 -19.10
N LEU A 25 3.75 4.28 -20.15
CA LEU A 25 2.39 3.74 -20.05
C LEU A 25 2.32 2.41 -19.30
N ALA A 26 3.35 1.58 -19.37
CA ALA A 26 3.38 0.29 -18.67
C ALA A 26 3.53 0.45 -17.15
N ASN A 27 4.21 1.50 -16.68
CA ASN A 27 4.50 1.69 -15.25
C ASN A 27 3.57 2.67 -14.52
N GLN A 28 2.63 3.33 -15.23
CA GLN A 28 1.72 4.31 -14.62
C GLN A 28 0.86 3.75 -13.47
N ASN A 29 0.61 2.45 -13.49
CA ASN A 29 -0.27 1.77 -12.54
C ASN A 29 0.49 1.00 -11.44
N SER A 30 1.81 1.14 -11.36
CA SER A 30 2.61 0.56 -10.28
C SER A 30 2.84 1.60 -9.19
N THR A 31 2.43 1.32 -7.95
CA THR A 31 2.62 2.25 -6.82
C THR A 31 2.99 1.53 -5.53
N GLY A 32 3.89 2.11 -4.74
CA GLY A 32 4.05 1.68 -3.36
C GLY A 32 2.88 2.18 -2.50
N ILE A 33 2.45 1.35 -1.54
CA ILE A 33 1.44 1.66 -0.55
C ILE A 33 2.08 1.48 0.83
N ILE A 34 2.02 2.52 1.64
CA ILE A 34 2.52 2.52 3.02
C ILE A 34 1.32 2.53 3.95
N ILE A 35 1.16 1.47 4.73
CA ILE A 35 0.18 1.35 5.80
C ILE A 35 0.89 1.72 7.10
N LYS A 36 0.43 2.78 7.76
CA LYS A 36 0.89 3.15 9.11
C LYS A 36 -0.17 2.73 10.11
N THR A 37 0.22 2.00 11.15
CA THR A 37 -0.71 1.50 12.18
C THR A 37 -0.09 1.46 13.57
N ASN A 38 -0.89 1.72 14.60
CA ASN A 38 -0.54 1.51 16.01
C ASN A 38 -1.43 0.44 16.68
N GLY A 39 -2.23 -0.28 15.90
CA GLY A 39 -3.16 -1.30 16.40
C GLY A 39 -4.59 -0.80 16.61
N THR A 40 -4.79 0.51 16.78
CA THR A 40 -6.13 1.11 16.93
C THR A 40 -6.49 2.04 15.76
N GLU A 41 -5.49 2.68 15.17
CA GLU A 41 -5.64 3.58 14.03
C GLU A 41 -4.81 3.11 12.85
N VAL A 42 -5.36 3.27 11.65
CA VAL A 42 -4.70 2.95 10.38
C VAL A 42 -4.74 4.15 9.44
N SER A 43 -3.59 4.44 8.84
CA SER A 43 -3.42 5.42 7.76
C SER A 43 -2.79 4.74 6.56
N VAL A 44 -3.36 4.95 5.37
CA VAL A 44 -2.85 4.40 4.10
C VAL A 44 -2.40 5.55 3.21
N GLN A 45 -1.16 5.49 2.72
CA GLN A 45 -0.54 6.51 1.88
C GLN A 45 0.07 5.86 0.64
N SER A 46 -0.05 6.50 -0.52
CA SER A 46 0.69 6.08 -1.72
C SER A 46 2.05 6.78 -1.76
N SER A 47 3.10 6.04 -2.15
CA SER A 47 4.43 6.60 -2.40
C SER A 47 4.66 6.98 -3.87
N SER A 48 3.68 6.77 -4.76
CA SER A 48 3.80 7.13 -6.17
C SER A 48 3.64 8.63 -6.41
N TRP A 49 4.34 9.12 -7.44
CA TRP A 49 4.19 10.46 -8.01
C TRP A 49 2.89 10.62 -8.82
N PHE A 50 2.25 9.52 -9.22
CA PHE A 50 1.03 9.53 -10.02
C PHE A 50 -0.22 9.55 -9.13
N PRO A 51 -1.30 10.21 -9.56
CA PRO A 51 -2.53 10.27 -8.80
C PRO A 51 -3.16 8.88 -8.67
N VAL A 52 -3.32 8.44 -7.43
CA VAL A 52 -4.00 7.19 -7.09
C VAL A 52 -5.48 7.47 -6.79
N PRO A 53 -6.43 6.63 -7.24
CA PRO A 53 -7.85 6.81 -6.93
C PRO A 53 -8.10 6.87 -5.43
N LYS A 54 -8.77 7.94 -4.95
CA LYS A 54 -9.13 8.08 -3.53
C LYS A 54 -10.04 6.97 -3.04
N ALA A 55 -10.91 6.43 -3.90
CA ALA A 55 -11.78 5.29 -3.59
C ALA A 55 -10.96 4.04 -3.24
N MET A 56 -9.89 3.76 -3.99
CA MET A 56 -8.98 2.64 -3.72
C MET A 56 -8.31 2.80 -2.34
N LEU A 57 -7.77 3.99 -2.05
CA LEU A 57 -7.14 4.26 -0.75
C LEU A 57 -8.13 4.17 0.41
N GLY A 58 -9.38 4.59 0.20
CA GLY A 58 -10.46 4.45 1.17
C GLY A 58 -10.80 3.00 1.47
N GLU A 59 -10.97 2.17 0.44
CA GLU A 59 -11.23 0.73 0.57
C GLU A 59 -10.08 0.01 1.26
N MET A 60 -8.83 0.32 0.87
CA MET A 60 -7.62 -0.19 1.53
C MET A 60 -7.57 0.18 3.01
N ARG A 61 -7.93 1.42 3.36
CA ARG A 61 -7.93 1.86 4.76
C ARG A 61 -8.95 1.08 5.59
N THR A 62 -10.17 0.92 5.10
CA THR A 62 -11.22 0.19 5.81
C THR A 62 -10.84 -1.28 6.00
N LYS A 63 -10.30 -1.93 4.95
CA LYS A 63 -9.87 -3.33 5.03
C LYS A 63 -8.67 -3.51 5.95
N ALA A 64 -7.63 -2.68 5.81
CA ALA A 64 -6.44 -2.74 6.66
C ALA A 64 -6.77 -2.48 8.14
N LEU A 65 -7.73 -1.62 8.45
CA LEU A 65 -8.19 -1.40 9.83
C LEU A 65 -8.88 -2.63 10.42
N ALA A 66 -9.67 -3.34 9.62
CA ALA A 66 -10.30 -4.59 10.04
C ALA A 66 -9.25 -5.67 10.30
N ASP A 67 -8.28 -5.82 9.38
CA ASP A 67 -7.25 -6.84 9.47
C ASP A 67 -6.26 -6.58 10.62
N VAL A 68 -5.93 -5.32 10.91
CA VAL A 68 -5.07 -4.97 12.06
C VAL A 68 -5.72 -5.34 13.40
N GLN A 69 -7.05 -5.29 13.49
CA GLN A 69 -7.79 -5.60 14.72
C GLN A 69 -8.15 -7.09 14.83
N ASP A 70 -8.01 -7.84 13.73
CA ASP A 70 -8.27 -9.26 13.70
C ASP A 70 -7.06 -10.04 14.24
N ALA A 71 -7.30 -10.91 15.22
CA ALA A 71 -6.26 -11.73 15.83
C ALA A 71 -5.73 -12.82 14.87
N ASP A 72 -6.53 -13.22 13.87
CA ASP A 72 -6.16 -14.24 12.89
C ASP A 72 -5.44 -13.64 11.67
N SER A 73 -5.33 -12.32 11.59
CA SER A 73 -4.67 -11.64 10.49
C SER A 73 -3.15 -11.64 10.62
N SER A 74 -2.49 -11.76 9.46
CA SER A 74 -1.03 -11.78 9.34
C SER A 74 -0.57 -10.69 8.37
N LEU A 75 0.73 -10.38 8.39
CA LEU A 75 1.31 -9.45 7.44
C LEU A 75 1.01 -9.87 5.99
N GLY A 76 1.11 -11.17 5.71
CA GLY A 76 0.86 -11.72 4.39
C GLY A 76 -0.59 -11.57 3.94
N SER A 77 -1.56 -11.79 4.84
CA SER A 77 -2.99 -11.61 4.50
C SER A 77 -3.31 -10.15 4.21
N ILE A 78 -2.78 -9.22 5.02
CA ILE A 78 -2.94 -7.77 4.80
C ILE A 78 -2.36 -7.37 3.44
N GLN A 79 -1.15 -7.83 3.11
CA GLN A 79 -0.51 -7.53 1.83
C GLN A 79 -1.32 -8.06 0.65
N MET A 80 -1.82 -9.30 0.73
CA MET A 80 -2.67 -9.89 -0.31
C MET A 80 -3.99 -9.14 -0.47
N ASP A 81 -4.64 -8.74 0.62
CA ASP A 81 -5.89 -7.99 0.58
C ASP A 81 -5.70 -6.61 -0.07
N MET A 82 -4.59 -5.92 0.24
CA MET A 82 -4.25 -4.66 -0.44
C MET A 82 -3.97 -4.86 -1.93
N GLN A 83 -3.23 -5.91 -2.30
CA GLN A 83 -2.96 -6.24 -3.71
C GLN A 83 -4.25 -6.58 -4.47
N SER A 84 -5.16 -7.31 -3.82
CA SER A 84 -6.47 -7.65 -4.36
C SER A 84 -7.31 -6.39 -4.60
N ILE A 85 -7.37 -5.48 -3.62
CA ILE A 85 -8.05 -4.19 -3.77
C ILE A 85 -7.43 -3.38 -4.91
N ALA A 86 -6.11 -3.23 -4.95
CA ALA A 86 -5.42 -2.50 -6.01
C ALA A 86 -5.73 -3.05 -7.41
N SER A 87 -5.78 -4.38 -7.54
CA SER A 87 -6.06 -5.06 -8.81
C SER A 87 -7.45 -4.70 -9.36
N LYS A 88 -8.45 -4.46 -8.50
CA LYS A 88 -9.79 -3.99 -8.92
C LYS A 88 -9.74 -2.63 -9.63
N TYR A 89 -8.76 -1.80 -9.29
CA TYR A 89 -8.55 -0.49 -9.88
C TYR A 89 -7.46 -0.51 -10.98
N ASN A 90 -7.02 -1.70 -11.39
CA ASN A 90 -5.96 -1.91 -12.38
C ASN A 90 -4.58 -1.40 -11.93
N PHE A 91 -4.31 -1.41 -10.62
CA PHE A 91 -3.02 -1.07 -10.02
C PHE A 91 -2.26 -2.31 -9.55
N THR A 92 -0.93 -2.27 -9.70
CA THR A 92 -0.01 -3.20 -9.04
C THR A 92 0.63 -2.47 -7.87
N VAL A 93 0.54 -3.04 -6.66
CA VAL A 93 1.02 -2.37 -5.45
C VAL A 93 2.07 -3.17 -4.70
N GLN A 94 3.09 -2.45 -4.23
CA GLN A 94 4.03 -2.96 -3.24
C GLN A 94 3.68 -2.39 -1.88
N VAL A 95 3.35 -3.28 -0.93
CA VAL A 95 2.73 -2.89 0.34
C VAL A 95 3.75 -3.02 1.47
N THR A 96 4.00 -1.91 2.15
CA THR A 96 4.82 -1.84 3.35
C THR A 96 3.93 -1.49 4.53
N VAL A 97 4.00 -2.29 5.60
CA VAL A 97 3.32 -1.99 6.86
C VAL A 97 4.33 -1.37 7.81
N ASN A 98 3.99 -0.27 8.46
CA ASN A 98 4.86 0.40 9.43
C ASN A 98 4.07 0.57 10.72
N SER A 99 4.57 -0.06 11.78
CA SER A 99 3.98 0.06 13.11
C SER A 99 4.95 0.65 14.12
N GLN A 100 4.45 0.89 15.33
CA GLN A 100 5.29 1.28 16.47
C GLN A 100 6.41 0.28 16.80
N PHE A 101 6.32 -0.97 16.30
CA PHE A 101 7.34 -2.00 16.50
C PHE A 101 8.37 -2.03 15.36
N GLY A 102 8.06 -1.41 14.21
CA GLY A 102 8.97 -1.26 13.09
C GLY A 102 8.32 -1.54 11.73
N GLU A 103 9.16 -1.58 10.71
CA GLU A 103 8.76 -1.90 9.34
C GLU A 103 8.42 -3.39 9.20
N ASN A 104 7.30 -3.66 8.53
CA ASN A 104 6.68 -4.96 8.31
C ASN A 104 6.42 -5.73 9.60
N GLN A 105 6.18 -5.01 10.70
CA GLN A 105 5.78 -5.58 11.97
C GLN A 105 4.35 -5.17 12.28
N LEU A 106 3.52 -6.14 12.66
CA LEU A 106 2.17 -5.85 13.11
C LEU A 106 2.16 -5.44 14.58
N PRO A 107 1.29 -4.49 14.96
CA PRO A 107 1.04 -4.21 16.36
C PRO A 107 0.43 -5.44 17.02
N LEU A 108 0.81 -5.72 18.28
CA LEU A 108 0.21 -6.79 19.05
C LEU A 108 -1.21 -6.37 19.48
N PRO A 109 -2.27 -7.01 18.96
CA PRO A 109 -3.62 -6.66 19.36
C PRO A 109 -3.86 -7.13 20.79
N ALA A 110 -4.03 -6.18 21.72
CA ALA A 110 -4.42 -6.48 23.09
C ALA A 110 -5.94 -6.30 23.23
N THR A 111 -6.69 -7.38 23.05
CA THR A 111 -8.14 -7.34 23.34
C THR A 111 -8.35 -7.54 24.84
N VAL A 112 -8.52 -6.45 25.58
CA VAL A 112 -8.84 -6.52 27.02
C VAL A 112 -10.35 -6.67 27.19
N ARG A 113 -10.80 -7.90 27.46
CA ARG A 113 -12.18 -8.16 27.90
C ARG A 113 -12.27 -8.02 29.42
N GLY A 114 -12.64 -6.83 29.90
CA GLY A 114 -12.85 -6.62 31.34
C GLY A 114 -13.77 -5.43 31.63
N THR A 115 -14.80 -5.66 32.45
CA THR A 115 -15.49 -4.59 33.17
C THR A 115 -14.62 -4.17 34.33
N SER A 116 -14.02 -2.98 34.24
CA SER A 116 -13.27 -2.30 35.31
C SER A 116 -11.82 -2.75 35.52
N MET A 117 -10.87 -1.86 35.18
CA MET A 117 -9.50 -1.83 35.72
C MET A 117 -9.43 -1.02 37.03
N VAL A 118 -10.54 -0.88 37.75
CA VAL A 118 -10.50 -0.27 39.07
C VAL A 118 -10.10 -1.36 40.05
N PRO A 119 -8.95 -1.26 40.74
CA PRO A 119 -8.70 -2.13 41.88
C PRO A 119 -9.83 -1.89 42.88
N THR A 120 -10.65 -2.90 43.14
CA THR A 120 -11.46 -2.91 44.36
C THR A 120 -10.49 -3.04 45.53
N LEU A 121 -9.91 -1.92 45.95
CA LEU A 121 -9.39 -1.78 47.29
C LEU A 121 -10.61 -1.98 48.20
N GLN A 122 -10.72 -3.15 48.81
CA GLN A 122 -11.52 -3.26 50.02
C GLN A 122 -10.82 -2.37 51.03
N ASP A 123 -11.48 -1.30 51.47
CA ASP A 123 -11.00 -0.44 52.53
C ASP A 123 -10.68 -1.28 53.79
N GLY A 124 -9.41 -1.65 53.98
CA GLY A 124 -8.84 -2.00 55.27
C GLY A 124 -8.72 -3.48 55.68
N GLN A 125 -8.04 -4.33 54.89
CA GLN A 125 -7.38 -5.55 55.42
C GLN A 125 -5.93 -5.67 54.95
#